data_AF-A0A2N2JQX7-F1
#
_entry.id   AF-A0A2N2JQX7-F1
#
_cell.length_a   1.000
_cell.length_b   1.000
_cell.length_c   1.000
_cell.angle_alpha   90.00
_cell.angle_beta   90.00
_cell.angle_gamma   90.00
#
_symmetry.space_group_name_H-M   'P 1'
#
loop_
_entity.id
_entity.type
_entity.pdbx_description
1 polymer ?
#
loop_
_entity_poly.entity_id
_entity_poly.type
_entity_poly.pdbx_seq_one_letter_code
_entity_poly.pdbx_strand_id
1 'polypeptide(L)'
;MAEIKSTLDLVLERTKNLTMTEEEKTSVQRKELEGKIRGWVKKYLDGLMDLKAVRTGMAAIPENRRKTGRDILKGLVLEHLGAQGDAGKIIDLLEGILKESREPYLAAIQNFQKALAAERPRFLEAMRAGLAAREISGSAVTPDLARDEAWSLSHENTLAEFRKGLALIGRDS
;
A
#
# COMPACT_ATOMS: atom_id res chain seq x y z
N MET A 1 11.88 -57.22 30.13
CA MET A 1 10.84 -56.29 30.65
C MET A 1 10.96 -55.01 29.84
N ALA A 2 9.96 -54.70 29.03
CA ALA A 2 9.97 -53.52 28.17
C ALA A 2 9.29 -52.38 28.91
N GLU A 3 10.05 -51.39 29.36
CA GLU A 3 9.50 -50.16 29.96
C GLU A 3 8.87 -49.32 28.84
N ILE A 4 7.54 -49.29 28.80
CA ILE A 4 6.79 -48.45 27.87
C ILE A 4 6.85 -47.02 28.43
N LYS A 5 7.60 -46.14 27.76
CA LYS A 5 7.66 -44.71 28.09
C LYS A 5 6.26 -44.09 28.05
N SER A 6 5.98 -43.22 29.02
CA SER A 6 4.71 -42.51 29.14
C SER A 6 4.45 -41.62 27.91
N THR A 7 3.19 -41.52 27.48
CA THR A 7 2.75 -40.65 26.39
C THR A 7 3.16 -39.18 26.63
N LEU A 8 3.28 -38.78 27.90
CA LEU A 8 3.70 -37.44 28.30
C LEU A 8 5.22 -37.22 28.11
N ASP A 9 6.05 -38.24 28.33
CA ASP A 9 7.49 -38.18 28.06
C ASP A 9 7.79 -38.09 26.57
N LEU A 10 7.01 -38.82 25.76
CA LEU A 10 7.09 -38.81 24.30
C LEU A 10 6.68 -37.45 23.69
N VAL A 11 5.71 -36.77 24.31
CA VAL A 11 5.28 -35.42 23.92
C VAL A 11 6.33 -34.38 24.35
N LEU A 12 6.88 -34.49 25.57
CA LEU A 12 7.93 -33.59 26.07
C LEU A 12 9.24 -33.70 25.27
N GLU A 13 9.67 -34.91 24.86
CA GLU A 13 10.82 -35.13 23.96
C GLU A 13 10.59 -34.49 22.58
N ARG A 14 9.37 -34.57 22.03
CA ARG A 14 9.02 -33.95 20.72
C ARG A 14 8.91 -32.43 20.78
N THR A 15 8.53 -31.85 21.91
CA THR A 15 8.48 -30.39 22.08
C THR A 15 9.83 -29.76 22.46
N LYS A 16 10.80 -30.55 22.93
CA LYS A 16 12.12 -30.06 23.35
C LYS A 16 12.96 -29.48 22.19
N ASN A 17 12.65 -29.88 20.95
CA ASN A 17 13.31 -29.39 19.72
C ASN A 17 12.48 -28.34 18.96
N LEU A 18 11.34 -27.89 19.50
CA LEU A 18 10.58 -26.74 18.99
C LEU A 18 11.12 -25.43 19.57
N THR A 19 12.44 -25.24 19.58
CA THR A 19 13.01 -23.90 19.62
C THR A 19 12.75 -23.29 18.25
N MET A 20 11.78 -22.37 18.14
CA MET A 20 11.58 -21.55 16.92
C MET A 20 12.95 -21.15 16.41
N THR A 21 13.24 -21.44 15.14
CA THR A 21 14.52 -21.03 14.56
C THR A 21 14.61 -19.51 14.59
N GLU A 22 15.82 -18.97 14.60
CA GLU A 22 15.99 -17.52 14.63
C GLU A 22 15.35 -16.85 13.39
N GLU A 23 15.22 -17.56 12.26
CA GLU A 23 14.45 -17.11 11.09
C GLU A 23 12.94 -17.04 11.34
N GLU A 24 12.36 -18.05 11.99
CA GLU A 24 10.93 -18.07 12.32
C GLU A 24 10.59 -16.96 13.33
N LYS A 25 11.43 -16.76 14.35
CA LYS A 25 11.31 -15.65 15.32
C LYS A 25 11.39 -14.30 14.65
N THR A 26 12.37 -14.08 13.76
CA THR A 26 12.48 -12.80 13.04
C THR A 26 11.30 -12.58 12.08
N SER A 27 10.76 -13.63 11.46
CA SER A 27 9.56 -13.49 10.60
C SER A 27 8.30 -13.13 11.37
N VAL A 28 8.06 -13.78 12.53
CA VAL A 28 6.90 -13.50 13.39
C VAL A 28 6.98 -12.10 13.95
N GLN A 29 8.16 -11.72 14.49
CA GLN A 29 8.37 -10.38 15.00
C GLN A 29 8.18 -9.33 13.92
N ARG A 30 8.70 -9.55 12.70
CA ARG A 30 8.50 -8.63 11.57
C ARG A 30 7.02 -8.46 11.25
N LYS A 31 6.25 -9.55 11.18
CA LYS A 31 4.80 -9.51 10.93
C LYS A 31 4.04 -8.75 12.02
N GLU A 32 4.41 -8.92 13.29
CA GLU A 32 3.79 -8.15 14.38
C GLU A 32 4.04 -6.65 14.26
N LEU A 33 5.29 -6.26 13.95
CA LEU A 33 5.63 -4.87 13.74
C LEU A 33 4.91 -4.29 12.52
N GLU A 34 4.82 -5.06 11.45
CA GLU A 34 4.06 -4.69 10.26
C GLU A 34 2.57 -4.50 10.57
N GLY A 35 1.95 -5.43 11.30
CA GLY A 35 0.55 -5.30 11.73
C GLY A 35 0.30 -4.06 12.58
N LYS A 36 1.22 -3.73 13.49
CA LYS A 36 1.12 -2.50 14.31
C LYS A 36 1.19 -1.24 13.45
N ILE A 37 2.19 -1.15 12.57
CA ILE A 37 2.39 0.03 11.71
C ILE A 37 1.22 0.18 10.73
N ARG A 38 0.78 -0.92 10.11
CA ARG A 38 -0.40 -0.94 9.23
C ARG A 38 -1.65 -0.46 9.96
N GLY A 39 -1.84 -0.87 11.21
CA GLY A 39 -2.92 -0.40 12.06
C GLY A 39 -2.87 1.11 12.33
N TRP A 40 -1.68 1.67 12.57
CA TRP A 40 -1.52 3.12 12.75
C TRP A 40 -1.79 3.90 11.47
N VAL A 41 -1.24 3.46 10.33
CA VAL A 41 -1.46 4.09 9.02
C VAL A 41 -2.95 4.10 8.70
N LYS A 42 -3.63 2.96 8.83
CA LYS A 42 -5.07 2.87 8.57
C LYS A 42 -5.88 3.83 9.45
N LYS A 43 -5.66 3.82 10.78
CA LYS A 43 -6.37 4.72 11.70
C LYS A 43 -6.14 6.19 11.37
N TYR A 44 -4.92 6.55 10.95
CA TYR A 44 -4.61 7.92 10.55
C TYR A 44 -5.33 8.32 9.26
N LEU A 45 -5.33 7.45 8.24
CA LEU A 45 -6.07 7.67 6.99
C LEU A 45 -7.57 7.78 7.24
N ASP A 46 -8.11 6.96 8.16
CA ASP A 46 -9.51 6.99 8.57
C ASP A 46 -9.85 8.19 9.49
N GLY A 47 -8.87 9.00 9.91
CA GLY A 47 -9.06 10.15 10.80
C GLY A 47 -9.28 9.81 12.28
N LEU A 48 -9.08 8.55 12.66
CA LEU A 48 -9.22 8.04 14.02
C LEU A 48 -7.93 8.21 14.85
N MET A 49 -6.86 8.67 14.22
CA MET A 49 -5.55 8.91 14.83
C MET A 49 -4.91 10.12 14.16
N ASP A 50 -4.20 10.95 14.92
CA ASP A 50 -3.46 12.09 14.37
C ASP A 50 -2.00 11.72 14.03
N LEU A 51 -1.33 12.59 13.28
CA LEU A 51 0.06 12.37 12.86
C LEU A 51 1.02 12.28 14.05
N LYS A 52 0.71 12.99 15.15
CA LYS A 52 1.53 13.00 16.37
C LYS A 52 1.52 11.63 17.04
N ALA A 53 0.36 10.98 17.15
CA ALA A 53 0.21 9.65 17.70
C ALA A 53 0.94 8.60 16.87
N VAL A 54 0.87 8.67 15.52
CA VAL A 54 1.67 7.79 14.64
C VAL A 54 3.17 8.02 14.89
N ARG A 55 3.62 9.27 14.95
CA ARG A 55 5.03 9.62 15.23
C ARG A 55 5.49 9.07 16.58
N THR A 56 4.69 9.20 17.62
CA THR A 56 4.97 8.64 18.96
C THR A 56 5.07 7.12 18.91
N GLY A 57 4.15 6.44 18.23
CA GLY A 57 4.19 4.99 18.03
C GLY A 57 5.49 4.54 17.33
N MET A 58 5.88 5.24 16.27
CA MET A 58 7.13 4.99 15.55
C MET A 58 8.37 5.23 16.40
N ALA A 59 8.38 6.27 17.25
CA ALA A 59 9.49 6.56 18.15
C ALA A 59 9.65 5.52 19.28
N ALA A 60 8.55 4.89 19.69
CA ALA A 60 8.54 3.80 20.67
C ALA A 60 9.06 2.46 20.13
N ILE A 61 9.30 2.34 18.83
CA ILE A 61 9.92 1.14 18.25
C ILE A 61 11.37 1.02 18.77
N PRO A 62 11.77 -0.17 19.27
CA PRO A 62 13.14 -0.43 19.72
C PRO A 62 14.18 -0.09 18.64
N GLU A 63 15.33 0.43 19.06
CA GLU A 63 16.36 0.95 18.16
C GLU A 63 16.82 -0.06 17.10
N ASN A 64 17.03 -1.31 17.50
CA ASN A 64 17.39 -2.42 16.62
C ASN A 64 16.34 -2.74 15.55
N ARG A 65 15.13 -2.18 15.65
CA ARG A 65 14.00 -2.40 14.74
C ARG A 65 13.51 -1.13 14.05
N ARG A 66 14.09 0.04 14.38
CA ARG A 66 13.67 1.33 13.81
C ARG A 66 13.80 1.38 12.29
N LYS A 67 14.91 0.83 11.74
CA LYS A 67 15.11 0.77 10.29
C LYS A 67 14.00 -0.04 9.62
N THR A 68 13.78 -1.28 10.07
CA THR A 68 12.71 -2.15 9.55
C THR A 68 11.33 -1.51 9.70
N GLY A 69 11.06 -0.83 10.81
CA GLY A 69 9.82 -0.09 11.00
C GLY A 69 9.63 1.04 9.99
N ARG A 70 10.69 1.82 9.72
CA ARG A 70 10.66 2.86 8.68
C ARG A 70 10.43 2.27 7.29
N ASP A 71 11.12 1.18 6.95
CA ASP A 71 10.98 0.51 5.64
C ASP A 71 9.54 0.01 5.44
N ILE A 72 8.94 -0.58 6.49
CA ILE A 72 7.54 -1.01 6.48
C ILE A 72 6.61 0.20 6.28
N LEU A 73 6.80 1.27 7.05
CA LEU A 73 5.99 2.48 6.93
C LEU A 73 6.07 3.05 5.51
N LYS A 74 7.28 3.16 4.95
CA LYS A 74 7.51 3.62 3.57
C LYS A 74 6.75 2.77 2.57
N GLY A 75 6.86 1.44 2.66
CA GLY A 75 6.11 0.52 1.80
C GLY A 75 4.59 0.72 1.86
N LEU A 76 4.02 0.84 3.07
CA LEU A 76 2.58 1.04 3.27
C LEU A 76 2.09 2.40 2.74
N VAL A 77 2.88 3.45 2.97
CA VAL A 77 2.57 4.81 2.52
C VAL A 77 2.60 4.87 0.99
N LEU A 78 3.58 4.23 0.34
CA LEU A 78 3.66 4.13 -1.12
C LEU A 78 2.58 3.23 -1.72
N GLU A 79 2.14 2.18 -1.02
CA GLU A 79 1.02 1.33 -1.46
C GLU A 79 -0.29 2.13 -1.53
N HIS A 80 -0.50 3.04 -0.58
CA HIS A 80 -1.67 3.92 -0.54
C HIS A 80 -1.56 5.12 -1.48
N LEU A 81 -0.34 5.50 -1.88
CA LEU A 81 -0.10 6.55 -2.86
C LEU A 81 -0.54 6.06 -4.26
N GLY A 82 -1.72 6.50 -4.72
CA GLY A 82 -2.32 6.09 -6.00
C GLY A 82 -3.58 5.23 -5.88
N ALA A 83 -3.93 4.75 -4.68
CA ALA A 83 -5.32 4.39 -4.39
C ALA A 83 -6.14 5.68 -4.24
N GLN A 84 -7.48 5.63 -4.32
CA GLN A 84 -8.38 6.79 -4.13
C GLN A 84 -8.31 7.47 -2.74
N GLY A 85 -7.21 7.30 -2.01
CA GLY A 85 -6.95 7.93 -0.73
C GLY A 85 -6.56 9.41 -0.83
N ASP A 86 -6.65 10.08 0.31
CA ASP A 86 -6.28 11.48 0.48
C ASP A 86 -4.76 11.64 0.35
N ALA A 87 -4.31 12.14 -0.81
CA ALA A 87 -2.91 12.38 -1.11
C ALA A 87 -2.23 13.32 -0.10
N GLY A 88 -2.99 14.23 0.54
CA GLY A 88 -2.47 15.13 1.57
C GLY A 88 -2.00 14.37 2.81
N LYS A 89 -2.83 13.45 3.32
CA LYS A 89 -2.48 12.60 4.47
C LYS A 89 -1.25 11.73 4.21
N ILE A 90 -1.10 11.22 2.99
CA ILE A 90 0.05 10.40 2.62
C ILE A 90 1.34 11.24 2.63
N ILE A 91 1.28 12.47 2.12
CA ILE A 91 2.40 13.42 2.16
C ILE A 91 2.76 13.79 3.60
N ASP A 92 1.78 14.02 4.46
CA ASP A 92 2.00 14.31 5.87
C ASP A 92 2.77 13.19 6.58
N LEU A 93 2.53 11.91 6.23
CA LEU A 93 3.29 10.78 6.74
C LEU A 93 4.74 10.77 6.23
N LEU A 94 4.94 11.05 4.93
CA LEU A 94 6.26 11.13 4.30
C LEU A 94 7.12 12.24 4.94
N GLU A 95 6.62 13.47 5.00
CA GLU A 95 7.35 14.61 5.57
C GLU A 95 7.43 14.52 7.10
N GLY A 96 6.33 14.17 7.74
CA GLY A 96 6.17 14.24 9.18
C GLY A 96 6.96 13.19 9.92
N ILE A 97 7.08 11.98 9.36
CA ILE A 97 7.67 10.81 10.02
C ILE A 97 8.92 10.33 9.30
N LEU A 98 8.85 10.13 7.98
CA LEU A 98 10.01 9.63 7.21
C LEU A 98 11.04 10.71 6.91
N LYS A 99 10.68 12.00 7.06
CA LYS A 99 11.54 13.17 6.79
C LYS A 99 12.01 13.23 5.34
N GLU A 100 11.25 12.65 4.43
CA GLU A 100 11.52 12.72 3.00
C GLU A 100 10.91 13.98 2.39
N SER A 101 11.51 14.51 1.32
CA SER A 101 10.92 15.63 0.58
C SER A 101 9.63 15.17 -0.10
N ARG A 102 8.56 15.95 0.05
CA ARG A 102 7.28 15.70 -0.65
C ARG A 102 7.34 15.96 -2.15
N GLU A 103 8.29 16.76 -2.61
CA GLU A 103 8.35 17.28 -3.98
C GLU A 103 8.36 16.18 -5.05
N PRO A 104 9.22 15.15 -4.99
CA PRO A 104 9.22 14.09 -5.99
C PRO A 104 7.92 13.28 -6.00
N TYR A 105 7.32 13.05 -4.83
CA TYR A 105 6.05 12.33 -4.70
C TYR A 105 4.88 13.14 -5.28
N LEU A 106 4.82 14.44 -4.99
CA LEU A 106 3.83 15.36 -5.57
C LEU A 106 3.95 15.45 -7.08
N ALA A 107 5.18 15.59 -7.60
CA ALA A 107 5.42 15.63 -9.03
C ALA A 107 4.96 14.33 -9.72
N ALA A 108 5.24 13.18 -9.11
CA ALA A 108 4.78 11.89 -9.62
C ALA A 108 3.25 11.80 -9.65
N ILE A 109 2.55 12.21 -8.57
CA ILE A 109 1.07 12.23 -8.52
C ILE A 109 0.51 13.13 -9.62
N GLN A 110 1.07 14.34 -9.76
CA GLN A 110 0.60 15.29 -10.77
C GLN A 110 0.79 14.76 -12.19
N ASN A 111 1.92 14.10 -12.47
CA ASN A 111 2.18 13.48 -13.77
C ASN A 111 1.20 12.34 -14.06
N PHE A 112 0.91 11.50 -13.06
CA PHE A 112 -0.10 10.44 -13.17
C PHE A 112 -1.49 11.00 -13.47
N GLN A 113 -1.93 12.03 -12.73
CA GLN A 113 -3.23 12.67 -12.96
C GLN A 113 -3.30 13.34 -14.35
N LYS A 114 -2.22 13.98 -14.80
CA LYS A 114 -2.14 14.57 -16.15
C LYS A 114 -2.24 13.51 -17.24
N ALA A 115 -1.55 12.38 -17.09
CA ALA A 115 -1.61 11.27 -18.04
C ALA A 115 -3.03 10.72 -18.17
N LEU A 116 -3.70 10.44 -17.05
CA LEU A 116 -5.10 9.98 -17.05
C LEU A 116 -6.06 11.02 -17.65
N ALA A 117 -5.88 12.30 -17.33
CA ALA A 117 -6.71 13.37 -17.86
C ALA A 117 -6.53 13.56 -19.38
N ALA A 118 -5.34 13.30 -19.92
CA ALA A 118 -5.07 13.38 -21.35
C ALA A 118 -5.69 12.21 -22.14
N GLU A 119 -5.76 11.02 -21.55
CA GLU A 119 -6.35 9.84 -22.20
C GLU A 119 -7.88 9.84 -22.15
N ARG A 120 -8.47 10.38 -21.08
CA ARG A 120 -9.92 10.33 -20.82
C ARG A 120 -10.80 10.83 -21.98
N PRO A 121 -10.51 11.94 -22.67
CA PRO A 121 -11.32 12.39 -23.81
C PRO A 121 -11.35 11.37 -24.94
N ARG A 122 -10.24 10.70 -25.23
CA ARG A 122 -10.16 9.69 -26.30
C ARG A 122 -11.12 8.53 -26.06
N PHE A 123 -11.17 8.03 -24.82
CA PHE A 123 -12.08 6.95 -24.45
C PHE A 123 -13.54 7.42 -24.45
N LEU A 124 -13.82 8.63 -23.95
CA LEU A 124 -15.18 9.20 -24.01
C LEU A 124 -15.71 9.32 -25.43
N GLU A 125 -14.89 9.82 -26.36
CA GLU A 125 -15.27 9.95 -27.76
C GLU A 125 -15.52 8.59 -28.42
N ALA A 126 -14.67 7.60 -28.14
CA ALA A 126 -14.86 6.23 -28.64
C ALA A 126 -16.17 5.60 -28.13
N MET A 127 -16.48 5.77 -26.84
CA MET A 127 -17.72 5.28 -26.25
C MET A 127 -18.95 6.02 -26.81
N ARG A 128 -18.88 7.34 -26.98
CA ARG A 128 -19.94 8.14 -27.62
C ARG A 128 -20.21 7.69 -29.04
N ALA A 129 -19.16 7.44 -29.83
CA ALA A 129 -19.28 6.92 -31.19
C ALA A 129 -19.95 5.53 -31.22
N GLY A 130 -19.59 4.63 -30.30
CA GLY A 130 -20.22 3.33 -30.15
C GLY A 130 -21.71 3.39 -29.76
N LEU A 131 -22.08 4.35 -28.90
CA LEU A 131 -23.49 4.60 -28.55
C LEU A 131 -24.27 5.20 -29.73
N ALA A 132 -23.68 6.16 -30.44
CA ALA A 132 -24.29 6.77 -31.63
C ALA A 132 -24.56 5.76 -32.74
N ALA A 133 -23.65 4.79 -32.95
CA ALA A 133 -23.83 3.68 -33.89
C ALA A 133 -25.01 2.76 -33.52
N ARG A 134 -25.48 2.80 -32.26
CA ARG A 134 -26.65 2.08 -31.77
C ARG A 134 -27.88 2.99 -31.65
N GLU A 135 -27.85 4.14 -32.31
CA GLU A 135 -28.89 5.19 -32.29
C GLU A 135 -29.13 5.81 -30.89
N ILE A 136 -28.23 5.58 -29.94
CA ILE A 136 -28.28 6.18 -28.60
C ILE A 136 -27.46 7.47 -28.64
N SER A 137 -28.15 8.61 -28.70
CA SER A 137 -27.52 9.93 -28.80
C SER A 137 -28.29 10.99 -27.99
N GLY A 138 -27.62 12.06 -27.60
CA GLY A 138 -28.20 13.16 -26.83
C GLY A 138 -27.23 13.77 -25.83
N SER A 139 -27.39 15.06 -25.54
CA SER A 139 -26.56 15.79 -24.57
C SER A 139 -26.67 15.27 -23.13
N ALA A 140 -27.74 14.53 -22.82
CA ALA A 140 -27.96 13.86 -21.54
C ALA A 140 -27.26 12.49 -21.43
N VAL A 141 -26.71 11.94 -22.53
CA VAL A 141 -26.02 10.65 -22.51
C VAL A 141 -24.61 10.83 -21.95
N THR A 142 -24.38 10.28 -20.76
CA THR A 142 -23.08 10.26 -20.09
C THR A 142 -22.54 8.83 -20.11
N PRO A 143 -21.51 8.53 -20.93
CA PRO A 143 -20.89 7.20 -20.94
C PRO A 143 -20.24 6.88 -19.60
N ASP A 144 -20.45 5.67 -19.12
CA ASP A 144 -19.84 5.17 -17.89
C ASP A 144 -18.45 4.59 -18.17
N LEU A 145 -17.44 5.46 -18.15
CA LEU A 145 -16.02 5.08 -18.29
C LEU A 145 -15.60 3.99 -17.31
N ALA A 146 -16.16 3.94 -16.10
CA ALA A 146 -15.74 2.98 -15.08
C ALA A 146 -16.10 1.54 -15.44
N ARG A 147 -17.03 1.35 -16.38
CA ARG A 147 -17.46 0.04 -16.87
C ARG A 147 -16.87 -0.32 -18.23
N ASP A 148 -16.03 0.55 -18.79
CA ASP A 148 -15.32 0.29 -20.03
C ASP A 148 -14.04 -0.52 -19.74
N GLU A 149 -13.95 -1.70 -20.36
CA GLU A 149 -12.81 -2.61 -20.16
C GLU A 149 -11.50 -2.01 -20.70
N ALA A 150 -11.57 -1.27 -21.82
CA ALA A 150 -10.40 -0.66 -22.43
C ALA A 150 -9.85 0.50 -21.58
N TRP A 151 -10.74 1.30 -20.98
CA TRP A 151 -10.38 2.31 -19.98
C TRP A 151 -9.78 1.68 -18.73
N SER A 152 -10.39 0.61 -18.23
CA SER A 152 -9.90 -0.10 -17.04
C SER A 152 -8.48 -0.63 -17.25
N LEU A 153 -8.21 -1.26 -18.40
CA LEU A 153 -6.87 -1.73 -18.79
C LEU A 153 -5.87 -0.57 -18.95
N SER A 154 -6.27 0.54 -19.59
CA SER A 154 -5.41 1.72 -19.74
C SER A 154 -5.03 2.28 -18.36
N HIS A 155 -6.03 2.46 -17.51
CA HIS A 155 -5.86 2.96 -16.14
C HIS A 155 -4.93 2.06 -15.31
N GLU A 156 -5.09 0.74 -15.39
CA GLU A 156 -4.19 -0.21 -14.72
C GLU A 156 -2.74 -0.10 -15.20
N ASN A 157 -2.52 0.04 -16.51
CA ASN A 157 -1.19 0.22 -17.08
C ASN A 157 -0.54 1.54 -16.63
N THR A 158 -1.29 2.65 -16.68
CA THR A 158 -0.80 3.95 -16.19
C THR A 158 -0.50 3.90 -14.70
N LEU A 159 -1.31 3.19 -13.91
CA LEU A 159 -1.07 2.99 -12.47
C LEU A 159 0.17 2.13 -12.22
N ALA A 160 0.42 1.10 -13.03
CA ALA A 160 1.62 0.27 -12.93
C ALA A 160 2.89 1.10 -13.21
N GLU A 161 2.89 1.94 -14.24
CA GLU A 161 4.00 2.85 -14.54
C GLU A 161 4.24 3.88 -13.43
N PHE A 162 3.16 4.45 -12.89
CA PHE A 162 3.24 5.32 -11.72
C PHE A 162 3.87 4.62 -10.51
N ARG A 163 3.43 3.39 -10.20
CA ARG A 163 3.99 2.57 -9.10
C ARG A 163 5.46 2.25 -9.30
N LYS A 164 5.89 1.95 -10.54
CA LYS A 164 7.31 1.76 -10.87
C LYS A 164 8.11 3.04 -10.59
N GLY A 165 7.59 4.19 -11.01
CA GLY A 165 8.21 5.50 -10.74
C GLY A 165 8.36 5.79 -9.24
N LEU A 166 7.32 5.51 -8.44
CA LEU A 166 7.37 5.65 -6.99
C LEU A 166 8.42 4.74 -6.33
N ALA A 167 8.56 3.50 -6.81
CA ALA A 167 9.56 2.57 -6.30
C ALA A 167 11.00 3.04 -6.58
N LEU A 168 11.23 3.77 -7.68
CA LEU A 168 12.52 4.38 -7.99
C LEU A 168 12.81 5.57 -7.05
N ILE A 169 11.84 6.48 -6.90
CA ILE A 169 11.95 7.62 -5.96
C ILE A 169 12.25 7.12 -4.54
N GLY A 170 11.58 6.05 -4.11
CA GLY A 170 11.76 5.45 -2.80
C GLY A 170 13.07 4.68 -2.59
N ARG A 171 13.84 4.38 -3.65
CA ARG A 171 15.17 3.76 -3.55
C ARG A 171 16.30 4.78 -3.47
N ASP A 172 16.11 5.94 -4.08
CA ASP A 172 17.12 7.00 -4.17
C ASP A 172 17.06 7.99 -2.98
N SER A 173 16.16 7.75 -2.02
CA SER A 173 15.91 8.53 -0.79
C SER A 173 16.19 7.74 0.48
#